data_AF-A0A358A4H7-F1
#
_entry.id   AF-A0A358A4H7-F1
#
_cell.length_a   1.000
_cell.length_b   1.000
_cell.length_c   1.000
_cell.angle_alpha   90.00
_cell.angle_beta   90.00
_cell.angle_gamma   90.00
#
_symmetry.space_group_name_H-M   'P 1'
#
loop_
_entity.id
_entity.type
_entity.pdbx_description
1 polymer ?
#
loop_
_entity_poly.entity_id
_entity_poly.type
_entity_poly.pdbx_seq_one_letter_code
_entity_poly.pdbx_strand_id
1 'polypeptide(L)'
;HGPTLAFKDFALQLLGQLFDHELERRDQRVTIVGATSGDTGSAAMDAVRDRDRVDIVILFPKGRTSEVQRRQMTTLDAPNVHAVAVDGTFDDCQDLVKAMFADEAFRTRVCLSAVNSINWA
;
A
#
# COMPACT_ATOMS: atom_id res chain seq x y z
N HIS A 1 -21.67 -0.36 -2.25
CA HIS A 1 -20.76 0.13 -1.20
C HIS A 1 -19.48 -0.69 -1.26
N GLY A 2 -18.32 -0.08 -1.00
CA GLY A 2 -16.99 -0.72 -1.13
C GLY A 2 -16.54 -1.47 0.14
N PRO A 3 -15.48 -2.30 0.01
CA PRO A 3 -15.03 -3.22 1.05
C PRO A 3 -14.51 -2.52 2.32
N THR A 4 -14.00 -1.29 2.22
CA THR A 4 -13.44 -0.58 3.38
C THR A 4 -14.32 0.57 3.85
N LEU A 5 -15.53 0.70 3.30
CA LEU A 5 -16.50 1.74 3.62
C LEU A 5 -15.96 3.17 3.37
N ALA A 6 -15.01 3.30 2.44
CA ALA A 6 -14.42 4.58 2.07
C ALA A 6 -14.64 4.87 0.58
N PHE A 7 -14.76 6.15 0.23
CA PHE A 7 -14.89 6.58 -1.17
C PHE A 7 -13.72 6.08 -2.05
N LYS A 8 -12.52 5.92 -1.46
CA LYS A 8 -11.31 5.50 -2.16
C LYS A 8 -11.44 4.11 -2.81
N ASP A 9 -12.34 3.27 -2.29
CA ASP A 9 -12.64 1.95 -2.85
C ASP A 9 -13.02 2.02 -4.33
N PHE A 10 -13.72 3.07 -4.76
CA PHE A 10 -14.18 3.19 -6.14
C PHE A 10 -13.01 3.23 -7.13
N ALA A 11 -11.97 3.99 -6.82
CA ALA A 11 -10.81 4.13 -7.69
C ALA A 11 -9.79 3.00 -7.48
N LEU A 12 -9.49 2.66 -6.22
CA LEU A 12 -8.40 1.75 -5.90
C LEU A 12 -8.69 0.31 -6.32
N GLN A 13 -9.93 -0.15 -6.22
CA GLN A 13 -10.30 -1.51 -6.63
C GLN A 13 -10.10 -1.74 -8.13
N LEU A 14 -10.54 -0.79 -8.98
CA LEU A 14 -10.28 -0.85 -10.42
C LEU A 14 -8.79 -0.75 -10.72
N LEU A 15 -8.09 0.17 -10.04
CA LEU A 15 -6.67 0.37 -10.23
C LEU A 15 -5.86 -0.88 -9.92
N GLY A 16 -6.13 -1.56 -8.81
CA GLY A 16 -5.44 -2.79 -8.43
C GLY A 16 -5.48 -3.85 -9.53
N GLN A 17 -6.64 -4.02 -10.19
CA GLN A 17 -6.81 -4.96 -11.30
C GLN A 17 -6.03 -4.55 -12.56
N LEU A 18 -6.15 -3.28 -12.97
CA LEU A 18 -5.48 -2.77 -14.16
C LEU A 18 -3.96 -2.81 -14.02
N PHE A 19 -3.47 -2.51 -12.82
CA PHE A 19 -2.05 -2.49 -12.51
C PHE A 19 -1.46 -3.90 -12.53
N ASP A 20 -2.12 -4.88 -11.91
CA ASP A 20 -1.72 -6.28 -11.94
C ASP A 20 -1.70 -6.85 -13.37
N HIS A 21 -2.74 -6.54 -14.17
CA HIS A 21 -2.80 -6.94 -15.57
C HIS A 21 -1.64 -6.37 -16.40
N GLU A 22 -1.30 -5.09 -16.21
CA GLU A 22 -0.21 -4.48 -16.98
C GLU A 22 1.17 -4.98 -16.53
N LEU A 23 1.37 -5.25 -15.24
CA LEU A 23 2.58 -5.89 -14.73
C LEU A 23 2.72 -7.32 -15.26
N GLU A 24 1.63 -8.07 -15.35
CA GLU A 24 1.62 -9.40 -15.94
C GLU A 24 2.03 -9.35 -17.41
N ARG A 25 1.49 -8.41 -18.19
CA ARG A 25 1.85 -8.21 -19.61
C ARG A 25 3.33 -7.86 -19.82
N ARG A 26 3.96 -7.19 -18.84
CA ARG A 26 5.38 -6.83 -18.86
C ARG A 26 6.30 -7.88 -18.21
N ASP A 27 5.72 -8.94 -17.66
CA ASP A 27 6.38 -9.92 -16.79
C ASP A 27 7.18 -9.27 -15.64
N GLN A 28 6.56 -8.29 -14.99
CA GLN A 28 7.15 -7.52 -13.90
C GLN A 28 6.41 -7.77 -12.59
N ARG A 29 7.08 -7.45 -11.48
CA ARG A 29 6.50 -7.37 -10.14
C ARG A 29 6.95 -6.08 -9.48
N VAL A 30 6.15 -5.53 -8.59
CA VAL A 30 6.49 -4.31 -7.84
C VAL A 30 6.11 -4.41 -6.38
N THR A 31 6.84 -3.68 -5.55
CA THR A 31 6.50 -3.46 -4.15
C THR A 31 5.97 -2.05 -3.98
N ILE A 32 4.72 -1.91 -3.55
CA ILE A 32 4.11 -0.66 -3.14
C ILE A 32 4.44 -0.43 -1.67
N VAL A 33 4.99 0.73 -1.34
CA VAL A 33 5.14 1.16 0.06
C VAL A 33 4.43 2.49 0.26
N GLY A 34 3.62 2.56 1.31
CA GLY A 34 2.86 3.75 1.66
C GLY A 34 2.80 3.99 3.17
N ALA A 35 2.47 5.21 3.54
CA ALA A 35 2.13 5.59 4.90
C ALA A 35 0.65 5.99 4.97
N THR A 36 -0.04 5.63 6.05
CA THR A 36 -1.41 6.06 6.27
C THR A 36 -1.69 6.42 7.73
N SER A 37 -2.69 7.26 7.95
CA SER A 37 -3.34 7.43 9.25
C SER A 37 -4.57 6.51 9.41
N GLY A 38 -5.05 5.86 8.34
CA GLY A 38 -6.19 4.94 8.40
C GLY A 38 -6.73 4.48 7.04
N ASP A 39 -7.79 5.14 6.56
CA ASP A 39 -8.67 4.66 5.47
C ASP A 39 -7.94 4.35 4.16
N THR A 40 -6.95 5.16 3.82
CA THR A 40 -6.23 5.06 2.55
C THR A 40 -5.42 3.76 2.48
N GLY A 41 -4.80 3.36 3.60
CA GLY A 41 -4.08 2.09 3.68
C GLY A 41 -5.02 0.90 3.53
N SER A 42 -6.15 0.90 4.26
CA SER A 42 -7.16 -0.15 4.15
C SER A 42 -7.60 -0.36 2.70
N ALA A 43 -8.00 0.72 2.02
CA ALA A 43 -8.54 0.63 0.65
C ALA A 43 -7.47 0.19 -0.37
N ALA A 44 -6.22 0.62 -0.19
CA ALA A 44 -5.11 0.21 -1.05
C ALA A 44 -4.74 -1.27 -0.85
N MET A 45 -4.66 -1.72 0.40
CA MET A 45 -4.35 -3.12 0.73
C MET A 45 -5.44 -4.06 0.23
N ASP A 46 -6.71 -3.71 0.45
CA ASP A 46 -7.82 -4.53 -0.03
C ASP A 46 -7.85 -4.65 -1.55
N ALA A 47 -7.54 -3.56 -2.27
CA ALA A 47 -7.52 -3.55 -3.73
C ALA A 47 -6.47 -4.50 -4.34
N VAL A 48 -5.36 -4.74 -3.64
CA VAL A 48 -4.24 -5.54 -4.16
C VAL A 48 -4.06 -6.91 -3.49
N ARG A 49 -4.87 -7.26 -2.48
CA ARG A 49 -4.70 -8.49 -1.68
C ARG A 49 -4.76 -9.80 -2.47
N ASP A 50 -5.39 -9.80 -3.63
CA ASP A 50 -5.52 -10.97 -4.52
C ASP A 50 -4.79 -10.74 -5.86
N ARG A 51 -3.74 -9.89 -5.87
CA ARG A 51 -2.95 -9.55 -7.07
C ARG A 51 -1.63 -10.27 -7.04
N ASP A 52 -1.34 -11.00 -8.10
CA ASP A 52 -0.15 -11.85 -8.13
C ASP A 52 1.11 -11.02 -8.31
N ARG A 53 1.08 -9.91 -9.05
CA ARG A 53 2.27 -9.13 -9.42
C ARG A 53 2.60 -7.97 -8.47
N VAL A 54 1.84 -7.82 -7.38
CA VAL A 54 1.95 -6.66 -6.48
C VAL A 54 2.14 -7.12 -5.04
N ASP A 55 3.19 -6.63 -4.41
CA ASP A 55 3.40 -6.69 -2.96
C ASP A 55 3.11 -5.31 -2.36
N ILE A 56 2.48 -5.23 -1.18
CA ILE A 56 2.15 -3.96 -0.54
C ILE A 56 2.56 -3.92 0.94
N VAL A 57 3.21 -2.84 1.33
CA VAL A 57 3.58 -2.55 2.72
C VAL A 57 3.02 -1.20 3.13
N ILE A 58 2.15 -1.19 4.14
CA ILE A 58 1.56 0.04 4.69
C ILE A 58 2.07 0.29 6.10
N LEU A 59 2.75 1.43 6.26
CA LEU A 59 3.19 1.97 7.55
C LEU A 59 2.06 2.79 8.17
N PHE A 60 1.72 2.51 9.43
CA PHE A 60 0.72 3.28 10.18
C PHE A 60 1.18 3.52 11.62
N PRO A 61 0.85 4.67 12.23
CA PRO A 61 1.30 4.98 13.58
C PRO A 61 0.56 4.13 14.62
N LYS A 62 1.32 3.39 15.42
CA LYS A 62 0.79 2.49 16.44
C LYS A 62 -0.02 3.25 17.48
N GLY A 63 -1.24 2.77 17.75
CA GLY A 63 -2.15 3.38 18.72
C GLY A 63 -2.73 4.73 18.30
N ARG A 64 -2.48 5.20 17.07
CA ARG A 64 -2.97 6.49 16.56
C ARG A 64 -3.88 6.35 15.32
N THR A 65 -4.25 5.13 14.96
CA THR A 65 -5.25 4.81 13.93
C THR A 65 -6.52 4.28 14.59
N SER A 66 -7.69 4.60 14.02
CA SER A 66 -8.96 4.09 14.55
C SER A 66 -8.98 2.56 14.58
N GLU A 67 -9.69 1.97 15.53
CA GLU A 67 -9.70 0.51 15.68
C GLU A 67 -10.24 -0.21 14.44
N VAL A 68 -11.29 0.35 13.80
CA VAL A 68 -11.88 -0.19 12.58
C VAL A 68 -10.85 -0.23 11.45
N GLN A 69 -10.17 0.89 11.18
CA GLN A 69 -9.17 0.98 10.11
C GLN A 69 -7.95 0.11 10.41
N ARG A 70 -7.49 0.10 11.67
CA ARG A 70 -6.39 -0.78 12.08
C ARG A 70 -6.75 -2.24 11.80
N ARG A 71 -7.93 -2.70 12.21
CA ARG A 71 -8.40 -4.07 11.96
C ARG A 71 -8.49 -4.35 10.45
N GLN A 72 -9.10 -3.45 9.67
CA GLN A 72 -9.16 -3.56 8.21
C GLN A 72 -7.78 -3.75 7.56
N MET A 73 -6.71 -3.16 8.10
CA MET A 73 -5.34 -3.40 7.59
C MET A 73 -4.70 -4.67 8.14
N THR A 74 -4.83 -4.94 9.45
CA THR A 74 -4.06 -5.99 10.13
C THR A 74 -4.70 -7.38 10.10
N THR A 75 -5.94 -7.51 9.63
CA THR A 75 -6.64 -8.80 9.56
C THR A 75 -6.90 -9.28 8.13
N LEU A 76 -6.27 -8.66 7.14
CA LEU A 76 -6.27 -9.16 5.77
C LEU A 76 -5.37 -10.40 5.71
N ASP A 77 -5.97 -11.54 5.39
CA ASP A 77 -5.26 -12.81 5.22
C ASP A 77 -4.83 -12.95 3.75
N ALA A 78 -3.72 -12.29 3.41
CA ALA A 78 -3.14 -12.31 2.08
C ALA A 78 -1.61 -12.25 2.15
N PRO A 79 -0.88 -13.11 1.43
CA PRO A 79 0.57 -13.26 1.58
C PRO A 79 1.37 -12.04 1.08
N ASN A 80 0.79 -11.26 0.18
CA ASN A 80 1.40 -10.08 -0.44
C ASN A 80 1.05 -8.76 0.27
N VAL A 81 0.35 -8.82 1.41
CA VAL A 81 -0.16 -7.65 2.14
C VAL A 81 0.49 -7.56 3.51
N HIS A 82 1.13 -6.42 3.79
CA HIS A 82 1.91 -6.23 5.01
C HIS A 82 1.54 -4.93 5.73
N ALA A 83 0.92 -5.05 6.90
CA ALA A 83 0.64 -3.93 7.79
C ALA A 83 1.77 -3.75 8.80
N VAL A 84 2.43 -2.58 8.83
CA VAL A 84 3.54 -2.30 9.74
C VAL A 84 3.17 -1.18 10.70
N ALA A 85 3.03 -1.52 11.98
CA ALA A 85 2.81 -0.55 13.04
C ALA A 85 4.13 0.14 13.41
N VAL A 86 4.19 1.46 13.28
CA VAL A 86 5.37 2.27 13.64
C VAL A 86 5.15 2.90 15.02
N ASP A 87 6.11 2.71 15.92
CA ASP A 87 6.16 3.43 17.20
C ASP A 87 6.53 4.90 16.94
N GLY A 88 5.54 5.72 16.56
CA GLY A 88 5.73 7.11 16.16
C GLY A 88 4.44 7.82 15.73
N THR A 89 4.58 8.88 14.95
CA THR A 89 3.52 9.69 14.35
C THR A 89 3.28 9.31 12.90
N PHE A 90 2.24 9.88 12.28
CA PHE A 90 2.02 9.72 10.84
C PHE A 90 3.16 10.36 10.03
N ASP A 91 3.70 11.49 10.48
CA ASP A 91 4.83 12.14 9.82
C ASP A 91 6.08 11.26 9.85
N ASP A 92 6.34 10.56 10.96
CA ASP A 92 7.44 9.58 11.04
C ASP A 92 7.25 8.44 10.02
N CYS A 93 6.02 7.93 9.86
CA CYS A 93 5.73 6.95 8.80
C CYS A 93 6.03 7.52 7.41
N GLN A 94 5.64 8.77 7.13
CA GLN A 94 5.90 9.41 5.85
C GLN A 94 7.39 9.60 5.61
N ASP A 95 8.15 9.98 6.63
CA ASP A 95 9.60 10.19 6.54
C ASP A 95 10.35 8.88 6.30
N LEU A 96 9.90 7.76 6.91
CA LEU A 96 10.41 6.43 6.58
C LEU A 96 10.16 6.06 5.11
N VAL A 97 8.96 6.32 4.59
CA VAL A 97 8.66 6.09 3.16
C VAL A 97 9.57 6.94 2.28
N LYS A 98 9.72 8.23 2.57
CA LYS A 98 10.62 9.13 1.82
C LYS A 98 12.06 8.64 1.86
N ALA A 99 12.53 8.17 3.01
CA ALA A 99 13.88 7.62 3.16
C ALA A 99 14.08 6.37 2.28
N MET A 100 13.08 5.46 2.24
CA MET A 100 13.11 4.31 1.34
C MET A 100 13.15 4.74 -0.14
N PHE A 101 12.46 5.81 -0.52
CA PHE A 101 12.51 6.37 -1.87
C PHE A 101 13.78 7.16 -2.21
N ALA A 102 14.54 7.59 -1.19
CA ALA A 102 15.84 8.24 -1.38
C ALA A 102 16.98 7.21 -1.51
N ASP A 103 16.79 5.97 -1.04
CA ASP A 103 17.76 4.88 -1.17
C ASP A 103 17.59 4.14 -2.51
N GLU A 104 18.38 4.53 -3.51
CA GLU A 104 18.36 3.93 -4.86
C GLU A 104 18.65 2.43 -4.84
N ALA A 105 19.61 1.98 -4.02
CA ALA A 105 19.98 0.57 -3.94
C ALA A 105 18.84 -0.26 -3.35
N PHE A 106 18.18 0.25 -2.32
CA PHE A 106 16.98 -0.38 -1.75
C PHE A 106 15.86 -0.43 -2.78
N ARG A 107 15.56 0.69 -3.46
CA ARG A 107 14.50 0.78 -4.47
C ARG A 107 14.65 -0.25 -5.57
N THR A 108 15.84 -0.35 -6.16
CA THR A 108 16.11 -1.31 -7.23
C THR A 108 16.00 -2.74 -6.71
N ARG A 109 16.51 -3.02 -5.51
CA ARG A 109 16.50 -4.37 -4.94
C ARG A 109 15.09 -4.90 -4.69
N VAL A 110 14.14 -4.05 -4.30
CA VAL A 110 12.77 -4.47 -3.96
C VAL A 110 11.73 -4.08 -5.03
N CYS A 111 12.17 -3.58 -6.18
CA CYS A 111 11.29 -3.04 -7.22
C CYS A 111 10.28 -2.03 -6.64
N LEU A 112 10.77 -1.07 -5.85
CA LEU A 112 9.94 -0.13 -5.10
C LEU A 112 9.21 0.82 -6.05
N SER A 113 7.87 0.81 -5.97
CA SER A 113 7.00 1.71 -6.72
C SER A 113 6.24 2.63 -5.76
N ALA A 114 6.19 3.92 -6.11
CA ALA A 114 5.34 4.86 -5.42
C ALA A 114 3.97 4.86 -6.09
N VAL A 115 2.91 4.63 -5.32
CA VAL A 115 1.55 5.03 -5.75
C VAL A 115 1.42 6.52 -5.49
N ASN A 116 2.07 7.33 -6.32
CA ASN A 116 1.90 8.78 -6.35
C ASN A 116 1.08 9.14 -7.58
N SER A 117 0.18 10.12 -7.44
CA SER A 117 -0.76 10.61 -8.45
C SER A 117 -0.14 11.17 -9.74
N ILE A 118 1.17 11.02 -9.94
CA ILE A 118 1.94 11.65 -11.04
C ILE A 118 2.83 10.65 -11.80
N ASN A 119 3.13 9.44 -11.29
CA ASN A 119 4.01 8.52 -12.03
C ASN A 119 3.25 7.34 -12.63
N TRP A 120 2.72 7.57 -13.83
CA TRP A 120 2.16 6.55 -14.72
C TRP A 120 2.94 6.58 -16.04
N ALA A 121 4.11 5.94 -16.06
CA ALA A 121 4.88 5.63 -17.27
C ALA A 121 5.82 4.44 -16.99
#